data_AF-E2NF23-F1
#
_entry.id   AF-E2NF23-F1
#
_cell.length_a   1.000
_cell.length_b   1.000
_cell.length_c   1.000
_cell.angle_alpha   90.00
_cell.angle_beta   90.00
_cell.angle_gamma   90.00
#
_symmetry.space_group_name_H-M   'P 1'
#
loop_
_entity.id
_entity.type
_entity.pdbx_description
1 polymer ?
#
loop_
_entity_poly.entity_id
_entity_poly.type
_entity_poly.pdbx_seq_one_letter_code
_entity_poly.pdbx_strand_id
1 'polypeptide(L)'
;MEPKGIEFLQYHSEDVPALVSCAEMEMMRGKEKDAVKTYEKVLMLDANNLQANIFLGSYYYLQAEREKKKLEDDYKKITSPTRMQYARYRNGLSDVYSNVYSKAKDYLQRVLQLFPSTEAGNTLEKIRKLEAEIK
;
A
#
# COMPACT_ATOMS: atom_id res chain seq x y z
N MET A 1 -30.42 32.24 -17.61
CA MET A 1 -30.15 30.92 -17.00
C MET A 1 -28.67 30.68 -17.13
N GLU A 2 -27.93 30.94 -16.05
CA GLU A 2 -26.47 30.74 -16.00
C GLU A 2 -26.12 29.25 -15.81
N PRO A 3 -25.02 28.78 -16.41
CA PRO A 3 -24.59 27.39 -16.30
C PRO A 3 -23.86 27.14 -14.97
N LYS A 4 -24.60 26.90 -13.87
CA LYS A 4 -24.05 26.50 -12.56
C LYS A 4 -23.75 25.00 -12.45
N GLY A 5 -23.17 24.40 -13.49
CA GLY A 5 -22.87 22.96 -13.53
C GLY A 5 -21.37 22.62 -13.45
N ILE A 6 -20.52 23.48 -14.00
CA ILE A 6 -19.10 23.17 -14.20
C ILE A 6 -18.23 23.74 -13.06
N GLU A 7 -18.69 24.79 -12.39
CA GLU A 7 -17.95 25.48 -11.33
C GLU A 7 -17.92 24.71 -10.00
N PHE A 8 -18.88 23.81 -9.76
CA PHE A 8 -18.93 23.00 -8.54
C PHE A 8 -17.81 21.95 -8.49
N LEU A 9 -17.44 21.36 -9.63
CA LEU A 9 -16.40 20.32 -9.69
C LEU A 9 -14.97 20.88 -9.55
N GLN A 10 -14.76 22.16 -9.85
CA GLN A 10 -13.45 22.80 -9.66
C GLN A 10 -13.23 23.29 -8.22
N TYR A 11 -14.30 23.63 -7.48
CA TYR A 11 -14.17 24.14 -6.11
C TYR A 11 -13.96 23.03 -5.05
N HIS A 12 -14.40 21.79 -5.33
CA HIS A 12 -14.22 20.63 -4.44
C HIS A 12 -12.96 19.80 -4.73
N SER A 13 -12.02 20.31 -5.52
CA SER A 13 -10.85 19.50 -5.90
C SER A 13 -9.95 19.09 -4.72
N GLU A 14 -10.11 19.74 -3.56
CA GLU A 14 -9.37 19.49 -2.31
C GLU A 14 -10.27 19.10 -1.12
N ASP A 15 -11.55 18.79 -1.37
CA ASP A 15 -12.47 18.37 -0.31
C ASP A 15 -12.19 16.92 0.10
N VAL A 16 -11.52 16.75 1.25
CA VAL A 16 -11.05 15.43 1.74
C VAL A 16 -12.18 14.40 1.85
N PRO A 17 -13.31 14.67 2.52
CA PRO A 17 -14.47 13.76 2.51
C PRO A 17 -14.94 13.33 1.12
N ALA A 18 -15.05 14.27 0.16
CA ALA A 18 -15.49 13.96 -1.19
C ALA A 18 -14.48 13.07 -1.94
N LEU A 19 -13.18 13.33 -1.75
CA LEU A 19 -12.11 12.50 -2.29
C LEU A 19 -12.10 11.09 -1.69
N VAL A 20 -12.35 10.96 -0.39
CA VAL A 20 -12.48 9.64 0.27
C VAL A 20 -13.65 8.85 -0.33
N SER A 21 -14.84 9.45 -0.44
CA SER A 21 -15.99 8.79 -1.07
C SER A 21 -15.75 8.44 -2.54
N CYS A 22 -15.00 9.27 -3.28
CA CYS A 22 -14.59 8.97 -4.64
C CYS A 22 -13.71 7.71 -4.70
N ALA A 23 -12.70 7.63 -3.83
CA ALA A 23 -11.78 6.49 -3.77
C ALA A 23 -12.50 5.19 -3.37
N GLU A 24 -13.48 5.24 -2.47
CA GLU A 24 -14.34 4.10 -2.14
C GLU A 24 -15.17 3.62 -3.35
N MET A 25 -15.76 4.55 -4.11
CA MET A 25 -16.50 4.20 -5.32
C MET A 25 -15.59 3.58 -6.39
N GLU A 26 -14.36 4.07 -6.54
CA GLU A 26 -13.35 3.48 -7.41
C GLU A 26 -13.03 2.04 -6.98
N MET A 27 -12.87 1.80 -5.68
CA MET A 27 -12.68 0.45 -5.13
C MET A 27 -13.86 -0.48 -5.42
N MET A 28 -15.09 -0.03 -5.18
CA MET A 28 -16.29 -0.82 -5.48
C MET A 28 -16.43 -1.17 -6.97
N ARG A 29 -15.85 -0.36 -7.85
CA ARG A 29 -15.82 -0.58 -9.30
C ARG A 29 -14.61 -1.39 -9.78
N GLY A 30 -13.77 -1.89 -8.85
CA GLY A 30 -12.54 -2.62 -9.17
C GLY A 30 -11.44 -1.74 -9.78
N LYS A 31 -11.56 -0.41 -9.67
CA LYS A 31 -10.57 0.55 -10.17
C LYS A 31 -9.50 0.85 -9.13
N GLU A 32 -8.85 -0.19 -8.63
CA GLU A 32 -7.91 -0.08 -7.51
C GLU A 32 -6.79 0.93 -7.76
N LYS A 33 -6.28 1.01 -9.00
CA LYS A 33 -5.21 1.97 -9.36
C LYS A 33 -5.65 3.43 -9.31
N ASP A 34 -6.93 3.69 -9.61
CA ASP A 34 -7.47 5.04 -9.53
C ASP A 34 -7.69 5.40 -8.05
N ALA A 35 -8.25 4.47 -7.27
CA ALA A 35 -8.42 4.61 -5.83
C ALA A 35 -7.10 4.93 -5.11
N VAL A 36 -6.00 4.26 -5.47
CA VAL A 36 -4.66 4.56 -4.92
C VAL A 36 -4.28 6.02 -5.14
N LYS A 37 -4.43 6.54 -6.37
CA LYS A 37 -4.10 7.94 -6.67
C LYS A 37 -4.99 8.90 -5.89
N THR A 38 -6.27 8.59 -5.78
CA THR A 38 -7.23 9.40 -5.03
C THR A 38 -6.88 9.42 -3.53
N TYR A 39 -6.55 8.27 -2.93
CA TYR A 39 -6.11 8.20 -1.54
C TYR A 39 -4.74 8.84 -1.30
N GLU A 40 -3.81 8.75 -2.25
CA GLU A 40 -2.54 9.50 -2.17
C GLU A 40 -2.79 11.01 -2.16
N LYS A 41 -3.74 11.50 -2.97
CA LYS A 41 -4.18 12.90 -2.93
C LYS A 41 -4.83 13.26 -1.59
N VAL A 42 -5.65 12.37 -1.02
CA VAL A 42 -6.19 12.57 0.33
C VAL A 42 -5.06 12.76 1.35
N LEU A 43 -4.01 11.92 1.32
CA LEU A 43 -2.88 12.06 2.24
C LEU A 43 -1.99 13.29 2.00
N MET A 44 -2.00 13.85 0.78
CA MET A 44 -1.37 15.15 0.54
C MET A 44 -2.10 16.30 1.25
N LEU A 45 -3.42 16.20 1.40
CA LEU A 45 -4.27 17.22 2.03
C LEU A 45 -4.43 17.00 3.54
N ASP A 46 -4.54 15.74 3.94
CA ASP A 46 -4.62 15.27 5.33
C ASP A 46 -3.78 14.01 5.51
N ALA A 47 -2.51 14.21 5.91
CA ALA A 47 -1.57 13.13 6.16
C ALA A 47 -2.02 12.16 7.27
N ASN A 48 -2.94 12.59 8.14
CA ASN A 48 -3.49 11.80 9.23
C ASN A 48 -4.86 11.18 8.88
N ASN A 49 -5.27 11.21 7.62
CA ASN A 49 -6.53 10.58 7.23
C ASN A 49 -6.45 9.07 7.48
N LEU A 50 -7.20 8.59 8.48
CA LEU A 50 -7.12 7.21 8.94
C LEU A 50 -7.48 6.21 7.83
N GLN A 51 -8.53 6.51 7.06
CA GLN A 51 -9.03 5.63 6.01
C GLN A 51 -8.03 5.49 4.87
N ALA A 52 -7.44 6.60 4.40
CA ALA A 52 -6.42 6.57 3.37
C ALA A 52 -5.16 5.81 3.81
N ASN A 53 -4.72 6.00 5.06
CA ASN A 53 -3.60 5.25 5.63
C ASN A 53 -3.89 3.74 5.75
N ILE A 54 -5.09 3.35 6.21
CA ILE A 54 -5.51 1.94 6.25
C ILE A 54 -5.50 1.33 4.86
N PHE A 55 -6.10 2.03 3.90
CA PHE A 55 -6.21 1.56 2.52
C PHE A 55 -4.83 1.37 1.88
N LEU A 56 -4.00 2.42 1.85
CA LEU A 56 -2.69 2.36 1.21
C LEU A 56 -1.74 1.39 1.92
N GLY A 57 -1.78 1.33 3.25
CA GLY A 57 -1.02 0.34 4.03
C GLY A 57 -1.36 -1.10 3.63
N SER A 58 -2.65 -1.42 3.57
CA SER A 58 -3.14 -2.75 3.14
C SER A 58 -2.84 -3.04 1.68
N TYR A 59 -3.01 -2.04 0.81
CA TYR A 59 -2.75 -2.15 -0.62
C TYR A 59 -1.29 -2.50 -0.89
N TYR A 60 -0.35 -1.72 -0.36
CA TYR A 60 1.08 -1.96 -0.55
C TYR A 60 1.53 -3.28 0.11
N TYR A 61 0.95 -3.65 1.26
CA TYR A 61 1.24 -4.94 1.88
C TYR A 61 0.84 -6.11 0.96
N LEU A 62 -0.38 -6.09 0.40
CA LEU A 62 -0.85 -7.14 -0.50
C LEU A 62 -0.06 -7.21 -1.81
N GLN A 63 0.37 -6.06 -2.36
CA GLN A 63 1.28 -6.05 -3.52
C GLN A 63 2.61 -6.71 -3.17
N ALA A 64 3.20 -6.37 -2.02
CA ALA A 64 4.47 -6.92 -1.58
C ALA A 64 4.39 -8.44 -1.32
N GLU A 65 3.29 -8.93 -0.75
CA GLU A 65 3.05 -10.37 -0.55
C GLU A 65 2.93 -11.11 -1.90
N ARG A 66 2.29 -10.50 -2.90
CA ARG A 66 2.23 -11.08 -4.26
C ARG A 66 3.60 -11.17 -4.92
N GLU A 67 4.40 -10.11 -4.82
CA GLU A 67 5.76 -10.09 -5.39
C GLU A 67 6.69 -11.08 -4.68
N LYS A 68 6.66 -11.11 -3.34
CA LYS A 68 7.39 -12.07 -2.52
C LYS A 68 7.00 -13.51 -2.86
N LYS A 69 5.69 -13.80 -2.97
CA LYS A 69 5.21 -15.13 -3.34
C LYS A 69 5.73 -15.55 -4.72
N LYS A 70 5.74 -14.65 -5.70
CA LYS A 70 6.28 -14.94 -7.03
C LYS A 70 7.77 -15.30 -6.96
N LEU A 71 8.57 -14.52 -6.20
CA LEU A 71 9.99 -14.82 -5.99
C LEU A 71 10.22 -16.18 -5.33
N GLU A 72 9.43 -16.49 -4.30
CA GLU A 72 9.48 -17.78 -3.61
C GLU A 72 9.11 -18.94 -4.54
N ASP A 73 8.03 -18.81 -5.30
CA ASP A 73 7.55 -19.85 -6.22
C ASP A 73 8.56 -20.08 -7.36
N ASP A 74 9.20 -19.03 -7.87
CA ASP A 74 10.23 -19.14 -8.90
C ASP A 74 11.53 -19.76 -8.35
N TYR A 75 11.93 -19.42 -7.12
CA TYR A 75 13.09 -20.02 -6.47
C TYR A 75 12.89 -21.51 -6.16
N LYS A 76 11.69 -21.90 -5.68
CA LYS A 76 11.34 -23.30 -5.36
C LYS A 76 11.36 -24.24 -6.57
N LYS A 77 11.23 -23.73 -7.79
CA LYS A 77 11.34 -24.53 -9.02
C LYS A 77 12.77 -24.99 -9.32
N ILE A 78 13.78 -24.45 -8.63
CA ILE A 78 15.18 -24.79 -8.81
C ILE A 78 15.53 -25.97 -7.91
N THR A 79 15.69 -27.17 -8.48
CA THR A 79 15.94 -28.42 -7.72
C THR A 79 17.23 -28.38 -6.89
N SER A 80 18.29 -27.76 -7.42
CA SER A 80 19.61 -27.65 -6.77
C SER A 80 20.17 -26.24 -6.97
N PRO A 81 19.72 -25.26 -6.18
CA PRO A 81 20.08 -23.86 -6.38
C PRO A 81 21.56 -23.62 -6.09
N THR A 82 22.22 -22.91 -7.00
CA THR A 82 23.58 -22.43 -6.81
C THR A 82 23.60 -21.30 -5.77
N ARG A 83 24.78 -21.06 -5.15
CA ARG A 83 24.98 -19.90 -4.25
C ARG A 83 24.59 -18.57 -4.92
N MET A 84 24.86 -18.42 -6.22
CA MET A 84 24.50 -17.23 -6.99
C MET A 84 22.98 -17.08 -7.16
N GLN A 85 22.25 -18.18 -7.40
CA GLN A 85 20.78 -18.14 -7.47
C GLN A 85 20.15 -17.82 -6.11
N TYR A 86 20.69 -18.36 -5.02
CA TYR A 86 20.25 -18.00 -3.67
C TYR A 86 20.51 -16.52 -3.35
N ALA A 87 21.69 -16.00 -3.69
CA ALA A 87 22.01 -14.58 -3.52
C ALA A 87 21.05 -13.69 -4.32
N ARG A 88 20.72 -14.05 -5.57
CA ARG A 88 19.72 -13.32 -6.37
C ARG A 88 18.32 -13.35 -5.74
N TYR A 89 17.89 -14.49 -5.23
CA TYR A 89 16.62 -14.60 -4.51
C TYR A 89 16.58 -13.70 -3.26
N ARG A 90 17.66 -13.70 -2.46
CA ARG A 90 17.80 -12.83 -1.28
C ARG A 90 17.78 -11.34 -1.66
N ASN A 91 18.49 -10.96 -2.73
CA ASN A 91 18.45 -9.59 -3.25
C ASN A 91 17.03 -9.21 -3.68
N GLY A 92 16.32 -10.10 -4.39
CA GLY A 92 14.93 -9.87 -4.77
C GLY A 92 14.01 -9.64 -3.56
N LEU A 93 14.16 -10.41 -2.49
CA LEU A 93 13.41 -10.16 -1.25
C LEU A 93 13.75 -8.80 -0.63
N SER A 94 15.02 -8.42 -0.64
CA SER A 94 15.47 -7.08 -0.17
C SER A 94 14.89 -5.95 -1.02
N ASP A 95 14.77 -6.15 -2.32
CA ASP A 95 14.17 -5.17 -3.24
C ASP A 95 12.66 -5.03 -2.99
N VAL A 96 11.93 -6.14 -2.83
CA VAL A 96 10.50 -6.08 -2.48
C VAL A 96 10.30 -5.41 -1.12
N TYR A 97 11.19 -5.68 -0.16
CA TYR A 97 11.16 -5.02 1.14
C TYR A 97 11.33 -3.50 1.03
N SER A 98 12.43 -3.07 0.43
CA SER A 98 12.80 -1.66 0.35
C SER A 98 11.84 -0.83 -0.52
N ASN A 99 11.25 -1.41 -1.56
CA ASN A 99 10.38 -0.70 -2.50
C ASN A 99 8.89 -0.72 -2.13
N VAL A 100 8.41 -1.80 -1.49
CA VAL A 100 6.97 -2.04 -1.33
C VAL A 100 6.57 -2.25 0.14
N TYR A 101 7.23 -3.15 0.88
CA TYR A 101 6.91 -3.34 2.31
C TYR A 101 7.21 -2.10 3.15
N SER A 102 8.24 -1.32 2.80
CA SER A 102 8.57 -0.05 3.44
C SER A 102 7.38 0.92 3.41
N LYS A 103 6.75 1.11 2.24
CA LYS A 103 5.55 1.94 2.09
C LYS A 103 4.39 1.44 2.94
N ALA A 104 4.15 0.13 2.92
CA ALA A 104 3.11 -0.48 3.74
C ALA A 104 3.36 -0.23 5.24
N LYS A 105 4.61 -0.39 5.68
CA LYS A 105 5.05 -0.14 7.05
C LYS A 105 4.78 1.30 7.46
N ASP A 106 5.15 2.27 6.64
CA ASP A 106 4.98 3.70 6.94
C ASP A 106 3.51 4.07 7.16
N TYR A 107 2.61 3.64 6.26
CA TYR A 107 1.18 3.90 6.39
C TYR A 107 0.57 3.17 7.59
N LEU A 108 0.89 1.90 7.81
CA LEU A 108 0.35 1.13 8.93
C LEU A 108 0.85 1.64 10.29
N GLN A 109 2.08 2.15 10.35
CA GLN A 109 2.59 2.83 11.55
C GLN A 109 1.79 4.10 11.84
N ARG A 110 1.44 4.87 10.81
CA ARG A 110 0.55 6.03 10.97
C ARG A 110 -0.83 5.61 11.48
N VAL A 111 -1.39 4.51 10.98
CA VAL A 111 -2.65 3.94 11.51
C VAL A 111 -2.56 3.72 13.01
N LEU A 112 -1.50 3.06 13.51
CA LEU A 112 -1.34 2.78 14.93
C LEU A 112 -1.12 4.03 15.80
N GLN A 113 -0.53 5.09 15.23
CA GLN A 113 -0.39 6.38 15.91
C GLN A 113 -1.74 7.08 16.11
N LEU A 114 -2.67 6.91 15.15
CA LEU A 114 -3.99 7.54 15.15
C LEU A 114 -5.04 6.70 15.88
N PHE A 115 -4.97 5.39 15.73
CA PHE A 115 -5.97 4.45 16.22
C PHE A 115 -5.36 3.08 16.57
N PRO A 116 -5.60 2.54 17.78
CA PRO A 116 -5.16 1.20 18.12
C PRO A 116 -5.83 0.13 17.24
N SER A 117 -5.05 -0.53 16.38
CA SER A 117 -5.54 -1.59 15.49
C SER A 117 -4.73 -2.87 15.62
N THR A 118 -5.36 -3.94 16.10
CA THR A 118 -4.75 -5.28 16.16
C THR A 118 -4.32 -5.78 14.78
N GLU A 119 -5.12 -5.50 13.74
CA GLU A 119 -4.81 -5.94 12.38
C GLU A 119 -3.58 -5.22 11.81
N ALA A 120 -3.49 -3.90 11.95
CA ALA A 120 -2.32 -3.14 11.52
C ALA A 120 -1.06 -3.57 12.30
N GLY A 121 -1.19 -3.80 13.61
CA GLY A 121 -0.11 -4.31 14.45
C GLY A 121 0.38 -5.69 14.02
N ASN A 122 -0.53 -6.62 13.74
CA ASN A 122 -0.18 -7.96 13.27
C ASN A 122 0.53 -7.93 11.92
N THR A 123 0.08 -7.07 11.00
CA THR A 123 0.71 -6.88 9.69
C THR A 123 2.11 -6.29 9.82
N LEU A 124 2.28 -5.27 10.68
CA LEU A 124 3.60 -4.69 10.96
C LEU A 124 4.57 -5.71 11.58
N GLU A 125 4.10 -6.59 12.45
CA GLU A 125 4.93 -7.64 13.02
C GLU A 125 5.41 -8.65 11.97
N LYS A 126 4.56 -8.99 10.98
CA LYS A 126 4.99 -9.82 9.84
C LYS A 126 6.07 -9.12 9.01
N ILE A 127 5.88 -7.82 8.71
CA ILE A 127 6.87 -7.02 7.98
C ILE A 127 8.20 -6.96 8.76
N ARG A 128 8.14 -6.79 10.09
CA ARG A 128 9.32 -6.75 10.96
C ARG A 128 10.08 -8.08 10.97
N LYS A 129 9.38 -9.22 11.00
CA LYS A 129 10.01 -10.54 10.90
C LYS A 129 10.73 -10.73 9.57
N LEU A 130 10.08 -10.36 8.47
CA LEU A 130 10.70 -10.39 7.15
C LEU A 130 11.94 -9.48 7.07
N GLU A 131 11.87 -8.28 7.62
CA GLU A 131 13.03 -7.36 7.69
C GLU A 131 14.23 -8.00 8.41
N ALA A 132 13.97 -8.68 9.53
CA ALA A 132 14.99 -9.35 10.31
C ALA A 132 15.55 -10.59 9.59
N GLU A 133 14.74 -11.28 8.79
CA GLU A 133 15.19 -12.42 7.99
C GLU A 133 16.07 -12.00 6.81
N ILE A 134 15.87 -10.80 6.24
CA ILE A 134 16.61 -10.29 5.08
C ILE A 134 17.98 -9.72 5.46
N LYS A 135 18.08 -9.10 6.64
CA LYS A 135 19.35 -8.65 7.25
C LYS A 135 20.28 -9.83 7.54
#